data_AF-A0ABD5GKI2-F1
#
_entry.id   AF-A0ABD5GKI2-F1
#
_cell.length_a   1.000
_cell.length_b   1.000
_cell.length_c   1.000
_cell.angle_alpha   90.00
_cell.angle_beta   90.00
_cell.angle_gamma   90.00
#
_symmetry.space_group_name_H-M   'P 1'
#
loop_
_entity.id
_entity.type
_entity.pdbx_description
1 polymer ?
#
loop_
_entity_poly.entity_id
_entity_poly.type
_entity_poly.pdbx_seq_one_letter_code
_entity_poly.pdbx_strand_id
1 'polypeptide(L)'
;MVNRPIRSESQALAERLQEGIYTIGSLAEILSEDAAYEGSEPGPRLSVQGQASIHFAILTISKCAQEDLSALLEDLQVPALGQSLTGATSSG
;
A
#
# COMPACT_ATOMS: atom_id res chain seq x y z
N MET A 1 -7.31 -36.07 -11.40
CA MET A 1 -6.35 -34.96 -11.56
C MET A 1 -7.00 -33.72 -10.95
N VAL A 2 -6.42 -33.16 -9.89
CA VAL A 2 -6.97 -31.95 -9.24
C VAL A 2 -6.64 -30.76 -10.12
N ASN A 3 -7.67 -30.10 -10.64
CA ASN A 3 -7.56 -28.93 -11.48
C ASN A 3 -7.08 -27.75 -10.59
N ARG A 4 -5.78 -27.50 -10.55
CA ARG A 4 -5.21 -26.36 -9.82
C ARG A 4 -5.55 -25.11 -10.64
N PRO A 5 -6.32 -24.13 -10.12
CA PRO A 5 -6.61 -22.93 -10.88
C PRO A 5 -5.28 -22.20 -11.16
N ILE A 6 -4.99 -21.99 -12.44
CA ILE A 6 -3.90 -21.12 -12.88
C ILE A 6 -4.35 -19.71 -12.48
N ARG A 7 -3.70 -19.11 -11.48
CA ARG A 7 -3.94 -17.72 -11.09
C ARG A 7 -3.57 -16.82 -12.27
N SER A 8 -4.43 -15.86 -12.61
CA SER A 8 -4.02 -14.78 -13.51
C SER A 8 -3.01 -13.88 -12.80
N GLU A 9 -2.10 -13.27 -13.56
CA GLU A 9 -1.09 -12.35 -13.02
C GLU A 9 -1.75 -11.18 -12.28
N SER A 10 -2.86 -10.66 -12.80
CA SER A 10 -3.64 -9.61 -12.15
C SER A 10 -4.25 -10.04 -10.81
N GLN A 11 -4.62 -11.32 -10.65
CA GLN A 11 -5.09 -11.83 -9.35
C GLN A 11 -3.92 -11.89 -8.34
N ALA A 12 -2.74 -12.30 -8.77
CA ALA A 12 -1.56 -12.32 -7.91
C ALA A 12 -1.12 -10.90 -7.51
N LEU A 13 -1.21 -9.93 -8.42
CA LEU A 13 -0.97 -8.51 -8.15
C LEU A 13 -1.96 -7.96 -7.10
N ALA A 14 -3.25 -8.23 -7.26
CA ALA A 14 -4.28 -7.79 -6.32
C ALA A 14 -4.11 -8.40 -4.92
N GLU A 15 -3.75 -9.68 -4.83
CA GLU A 15 -3.45 -10.33 -3.55
C GLU A 15 -2.25 -9.68 -2.84
N ARG A 16 -1.14 -9.45 -3.56
CA ARG A 16 0.04 -8.78 -2.98
C ARG A 16 -0.24 -7.34 -2.54
N LEU A 17 -1.01 -6.59 -3.34
CA LEU A 17 -1.44 -5.25 -2.98
C LEU A 17 -2.25 -5.26 -1.68
N GLN A 18 -3.19 -6.20 -1.54
CA GLN A 18 -4.00 -6.33 -0.34
C GLN A 18 -3.17 -6.72 0.89
N GLU A 19 -2.22 -7.65 0.75
CA GLU A 19 -1.28 -8.01 1.80
C GLU A 19 -0.40 -6.82 2.22
N GLY A 20 0.08 -6.03 1.25
CA GLY A 20 0.86 -4.82 1.50
C GLY A 20 0.08 -3.78 2.29
N ILE A 21 -1.16 -3.49 1.89
CA ILE A 21 -2.06 -2.54 2.59
C ILE A 21 -2.34 -3.01 4.02
N TYR A 22 -2.66 -4.29 4.20
CA TYR A 22 -2.90 -4.86 5.52
C TYR A 22 -1.66 -4.71 6.42
N THR A 23 -0.48 -5.05 5.90
CA THR A 23 0.78 -4.96 6.65
C THR A 23 1.10 -3.52 7.06
N ILE A 24 0.89 -2.55 6.15
CA ILE A 24 1.05 -1.12 6.47
C ILE A 24 0.12 -0.71 7.61
N GLY A 25 -1.15 -1.12 7.55
CA GLY A 25 -2.13 -0.85 8.61
C GLY A 25 -1.68 -1.39 9.97
N SER A 26 -1.31 -2.65 10.05
CA SER A 26 -0.84 -3.27 11.30
C SER A 26 0.43 -2.60 11.85
N LEU A 27 1.37 -2.20 10.99
CA LEU A 27 2.57 -1.49 11.43
C LEU A 27 2.24 -0.08 11.96
N ALA A 28 1.29 0.61 11.34
CA ALA A 28 0.83 1.93 11.80
C ALA A 28 0.05 1.84 13.12
N GLU A 29 -0.71 0.76 13.34
CA GLU A 29 -1.37 0.48 14.61
C GLU A 29 -0.36 0.32 15.74
N ILE A 30 0.73 -0.44 15.53
CA ILE A 30 1.79 -0.59 16.54
C ILE A 30 2.36 0.78 16.96
N LEU A 31 2.64 1.68 16.01
CA LEU A 31 3.13 3.02 16.32
C LEU A 31 2.07 3.86 17.05
N SER A 32 0.80 3.75 16.67
CA SER A 32 -0.29 4.50 17.30
C SER A 32 -0.55 4.03 18.73
N GLU A 33 -0.52 2.71 18.95
CA GLU A 33 -0.61 2.12 20.28
C GLU A 33 0.56 2.52 21.16
N ASP A 34 1.78 2.51 20.64
CA ASP A 34 2.98 2.93 21.37
C ASP A 34 2.93 4.40 21.78
N ALA A 35 2.50 5.27 20.86
CA ALA A 35 2.32 6.71 21.12
C ALA A 35 1.22 6.99 22.17
N ALA A 36 0.22 6.12 22.30
CA ALA A 36 -0.81 6.25 23.33
C ALA A 36 -0.26 6.10 24.77
N TYR A 37 0.96 5.55 24.93
CA TYR A 37 1.66 5.46 26.21
C TYR A 37 2.61 6.66 26.46
N GLU A 38 2.63 7.68 25.60
CA GLU A 38 3.40 8.90 25.89
C GLU A 38 2.89 9.59 27.17
N GLY A 39 3.79 9.75 28.15
CA GLY A 39 3.46 10.35 29.45
C GLY A 39 2.81 9.40 30.46
N SER A 40 2.66 8.11 30.15
CA SER A 40 2.22 7.09 31.14
C SER A 40 3.38 6.37 31.83
N GLU A 41 3.08 5.66 32.93
CA GLU A 41 3.98 4.65 33.50
C GLU A 41 3.34 3.25 33.46
N PRO A 42 3.96 2.27 32.76
CA PRO A 42 5.15 2.42 31.93
C PRO A 42 4.86 3.28 30.69
N GLY A 43 5.91 3.96 30.19
CA GLY A 43 5.84 4.78 28.99
C GLY A 43 5.84 3.95 27.70
N PRO A 44 6.16 4.58 26.55
CA PRO A 44 6.26 3.90 25.27
C PRO A 44 7.20 2.69 25.33
N ARG A 45 6.80 1.60 24.67
CA ARG A 45 7.51 0.32 24.65
C ARG A 45 8.57 0.27 23.56
N LEU A 46 8.38 1.00 22.46
CA LEU A 46 9.35 1.05 21.39
C LEU A 46 10.46 2.03 21.71
N SER A 47 11.69 1.66 21.35
CA SER A 47 12.78 2.62 21.26
C SER A 47 12.60 3.50 20.02
N VAL A 48 13.24 4.68 20.02
CA VAL A 48 13.28 5.58 18.86
C VAL A 48 13.77 4.85 17.59
N GLN A 49 14.77 3.96 17.74
CA GLN A 49 15.26 3.15 16.62
C GLN A 49 14.23 2.12 16.15
N GLY A 50 13.46 1.53 17.07
CA GLY A 50 12.34 0.64 16.77
C GLY A 50 11.26 1.36 15.95
N GLN A 51 10.84 2.55 16.39
CA GLN A 51 9.88 3.38 15.66
C GLN A 51 10.40 3.74 14.25
N ALA A 52 11.66 4.18 14.14
CA ALA A 52 12.28 4.47 12.84
C ALA A 52 12.31 3.27 11.90
N SER A 53 12.56 2.06 12.44
CA SER A 53 12.56 0.82 11.66
C SER A 53 11.17 0.49 11.13
N ILE A 54 10.11 0.70 11.94
CA ILE A 54 8.73 0.51 11.52
C ILE A 54 8.35 1.52 10.43
N HIS A 55 8.69 2.80 10.59
CA HIS A 55 8.47 3.81 9.56
C HIS A 55 9.16 3.45 8.23
N PHE A 56 10.40 2.98 8.28
CA PHE A 56 11.12 2.52 7.10
C PHE A 56 10.43 1.33 6.43
N ALA A 57 9.94 0.37 7.21
CA ALA A 57 9.18 -0.77 6.70
C ALA A 57 7.88 -0.32 6.01
N ILE A 58 7.11 0.58 6.63
CA ILE A 58 5.90 1.16 6.04
C ILE A 58 6.20 1.82 4.69
N LEU A 59 7.24 2.65 4.61
CA LEU A 59 7.63 3.32 3.36
C LEU A 59 8.02 2.32 2.27
N THR A 60 8.78 1.29 2.64
CA THR A 60 9.24 0.25 1.71
C THR A 60 8.06 -0.54 1.15
N ILE A 61 7.15 -0.99 2.01
CA ILE A 61 5.95 -1.73 1.59
C ILE A 61 5.03 -0.84 0.77
N SER A 62 4.86 0.43 1.14
CA SER A 62 4.06 1.39 0.38
C SER A 62 4.57 1.55 -1.06
N LYS A 63 5.89 1.60 -1.23
CA LYS A 63 6.50 1.65 -2.57
C LYS A 63 6.18 0.39 -3.38
N CYS A 64 6.36 -0.79 -2.80
CA CYS A 64 6.04 -2.05 -3.49
C CYS A 64 4.54 -2.14 -3.84
N ALA A 65 3.66 -1.75 -2.92
CA ALA A 65 2.22 -1.71 -3.15
C ALA A 65 1.84 -0.74 -4.28
N GLN A 66 2.50 0.41 -4.38
CA GLN A 66 2.30 1.35 -5.48
C GLN A 66 2.72 0.75 -6.84
N GLU A 67 3.84 0.03 -6.88
CA GLU A 67 4.33 -0.66 -8.07
C GLU A 67 3.34 -1.75 -8.51
N ASP A 68 2.87 -2.60 -7.58
CA ASP A 68 1.86 -3.63 -7.84
C ASP A 68 0.52 -3.02 -8.31
N LEU A 69 0.06 -1.92 -7.71
CA LEU A 69 -1.15 -1.20 -8.14
C LEU A 69 -1.00 -0.64 -9.56
N SER A 70 0.16 -0.06 -9.88
CA SER A 70 0.42 0.51 -11.21
C SER A 70 0.36 -0.58 -12.27
N ALA A 71 1.02 -1.72 -12.04
CA ALA A 71 0.97 -2.88 -12.92
C ALA A 71 -0.46 -3.43 -13.07
N LEU A 72 -1.23 -3.48 -11.98
CA LEU A 72 -2.63 -3.92 -12.02
C LEU A 72 -3.51 -2.97 -12.87
N LEU A 73 -3.30 -1.66 -12.79
CA LEU A 73 -4.06 -0.68 -13.57
C LEU A 73 -3.71 -0.75 -15.07
N GLU A 74 -2.45 -0.99 -15.39
CA GLU A 74 -1.98 -1.24 -16.77
C GLU A 74 -2.64 -2.49 -17.36
N ASP A 75 -2.65 -3.59 -16.61
CA ASP A 75 -3.31 -4.85 -17.00
C ASP A 75 -4.80 -4.66 -17.28
N LEU A 76 -5.49 -3.89 -16.43
CA LEU A 76 -6.92 -3.63 -16.55
C LEU A 76 -7.26 -2.62 -17.66
N GLN A 77 -6.26 -2.09 -18.38
CA GLN A 77 -6.43 -1.03 -19.39
C GLN A 77 -7.21 0.19 -18.84
N VAL A 78 -7.12 0.45 -17.53
CA VAL A 78 -7.76 1.63 -16.94
C VAL A 78 -7.01 2.84 -17.48
N PRO A 79 -7.66 3.77 -18.21
CA PRO A 79 -6.98 4.99 -18.66
C PRO A 79 -6.41 5.67 -17.43
N ALA A 80 -5.11 6.00 -17.47
CA ALA A 80 -4.47 6.74 -16.39
C ALA A 80 -5.37 7.92 -15.99
N LEU A 81 -5.66 8.05 -14.69
CA LEU A 81 -6.52 9.08 -14.10
C LEU A 81 -5.95 10.52 -14.24
N GLY A 82 -5.21 10.80 -15.30
CA GLY A 82 -4.57 12.08 -15.63
C GLY A 82 -4.91 12.63 -17.01
N GLN A 83 -5.77 12.00 -17.80
CA GLN A 83 -6.24 12.56 -19.08
C GLN A 83 -7.73 12.89 -19.03
N SER A 84 -8.07 13.90 -18.24
CA SER A 84 -9.39 14.53 -18.30
C SER A 84 -9.22 16.00 -18.70
N LEU A 85 -9.65 16.28 -19.93
CA LEU A 85 -10.14 17.57 -20.44
C LEU A 85 -9.13 18.70 -20.75
N THR A 86 -8.30 18.54 -21.80
CA THR A 86 -7.73 19.68 -22.55
C THR A 86 -7.96 19.58 -24.07
N GLY A 87 -9.06 18.95 -24.48
CA GLY A 87 -9.41 18.77 -25.89
C GLY A 87 -10.83 19.22 -26.22
N ALA A 88 -11.26 20.40 -25.75
CA ALA A 88 -12.58 20.93 -26.08
C ALA A 88 -12.62 22.47 -26.14
N THR A 89 -11.96 23.06 -27.13
CA THR A 89 -12.37 24.33 -27.77
C THR A 89 -11.93 24.24 -29.25
N SER A 90 -12.73 23.58 -30.08
CA SER A 90 -13.69 24.19 -31.02
C SER A 90 -13.03 25.01 -32.14
N SER A 91 -13.00 24.40 -33.32
CA SER A 91 -12.90 25.06 -34.62
C SER A 91 -14.10 25.98 -34.83
N GLY A 92 -13.87 27.19 -35.36
CA GLY A 92 -14.87 28.17 -35.74
C GLY A 92 -14.23 29.48 -36.15
#